data_AF-A0A941DUZ9-F1
#
_entry.id   AF-A0A941DUZ9-F1
#
_cell.length_a   1.000
_cell.length_b   1.000
_cell.length_c   1.000
_cell.angle_alpha   90.00
_cell.angle_beta   90.00
_cell.angle_gamma   90.00
#
_symmetry.space_group_name_H-M   'P 1'
#
loop_
_entity.id
_entity.type
_entity.pdbx_description
1 polymer ?
#
loop_
_entity_poly.entity_id
_entity_poly.type
_entity_poly.pdbx_seq_one_letter_code
_entity_poly.pdbx_strand_id
1 'polypeptide(L)'
;MTLIIDDYIYSVTVNFNGGLDLAIIKNNNGTLKWIAGSGDATILQYEDSRYVYLIKPDDPEVKQVNVFDVPVKSVTYYHQQTESYTREIKYWIAYTEKEPAPSVVEYIKN
;
A
#
# COMPACT_ATOMS: atom_id res chain seq x y z
N MET A 1 -4.35 0.66 -6.70
CA MET A 1 -3.75 2.01 -6.84
C MET A 1 -2.39 1.85 -7.47
N THR A 2 -1.97 2.79 -8.33
CA THR A 2 -0.63 2.78 -8.92
C THR A 2 0.06 4.11 -8.66
N LEU A 3 1.33 4.08 -8.23
CA LEU A 3 2.19 5.26 -8.09
C LEU A 3 3.50 5.01 -8.84
N ILE A 4 4.06 6.06 -9.45
CA ILE A 4 5.35 6.02 -10.12
C ILE A 4 6.30 6.94 -9.34
N ILE A 5 7.45 6.41 -8.91
CA ILE A 5 8.55 7.18 -8.31
C ILE A 5 9.82 6.73 -9.01
N ASP A 6 10.49 7.67 -9.68
CA ASP A 6 11.65 7.39 -10.54
C ASP A 6 11.32 6.29 -11.57
N ASP A 7 12.17 5.28 -11.68
CA ASP A 7 11.98 4.13 -12.57
C ASP A 7 11.08 3.03 -11.98
N TYR A 8 10.48 3.25 -10.80
CA TYR A 8 9.71 2.24 -10.08
C TYR A 8 8.22 2.56 -10.07
N ILE A 9 7.43 1.54 -10.39
CA ILE A 9 5.97 1.57 -10.34
C ILE A 9 5.54 0.68 -9.18
N TYR A 10 4.76 1.25 -8.27
CA TYR A 10 4.21 0.57 -7.11
C TYR A 10 2.72 0.33 -7.36
N SER A 11 2.32 -0.94 -7.30
CA SER A 11 0.94 -1.34 -7.51
C SER A 11 0.37 -1.99 -6.25
N VAL A 12 -0.87 -1.63 -5.95
CA VAL A 12 -1.68 -2.27 -4.91
C VAL A 12 -2.95 -2.80 -5.54
N THR A 13 -3.18 -4.09 -5.43
CA THR A 13 -4.38 -4.77 -5.94
C THR A 13 -5.10 -5.49 -4.82
N VAL A 14 -6.43 -5.54 -4.93
CA VAL A 14 -7.25 -6.35 -4.02
C VAL A 14 -7.33 -7.76 -4.60
N ASN A 15 -6.92 -8.77 -3.84
CA ASN A 15 -7.00 -10.16 -4.28
C ASN A 15 -8.41 -10.74 -4.08
N PHE A 16 -8.64 -11.95 -4.59
CA PHE A 16 -9.95 -12.61 -4.53
C PHE A 16 -10.48 -12.78 -3.10
N ASN A 17 -9.59 -12.96 -2.13
CA ASN A 17 -9.95 -13.10 -0.71
C ASN A 17 -10.17 -11.74 -0.01
N GLY A 18 -9.98 -10.63 -0.73
CA GLY A 18 -10.03 -9.26 -0.21
C GLY A 18 -8.81 -8.87 0.62
N GLY A 19 -7.71 -9.59 0.47
CA GLY A 19 -6.37 -9.15 0.86
C GLY A 19 -5.82 -8.09 -0.09
N LEU A 20 -4.67 -7.52 0.27
CA LEU A 20 -3.97 -6.52 -0.53
C LEU A 20 -2.65 -7.11 -1.00
N ASP A 21 -2.51 -7.24 -2.30
CA ASP A 21 -1.24 -7.61 -2.93
C ASP A 21 -0.46 -6.36 -3.26
N LEU A 22 0.83 -6.37 -2.94
CA LEU A 22 1.78 -5.34 -3.32
C LEU A 22 2.66 -5.84 -4.43
N ALA A 23 2.91 -5.03 -5.44
CA ALA A 23 3.91 -5.30 -6.45
C ALA A 23 4.77 -4.07 -6.74
N ILE A 24 6.04 -4.32 -7.05
CA ILE A 24 6.98 -3.33 -7.57
C ILE A 24 7.38 -3.78 -8.98
N ILE A 25 7.26 -2.86 -9.93
CA ILE A 25 7.63 -3.04 -11.33
C ILE A 25 8.70 -1.99 -11.65
N LYS A 26 9.83 -2.41 -12.24
CA LYS A 26 10.88 -1.49 -12.70
C LYS A 26 10.70 -1.22 -14.19
N ASN A 27 10.71 0.04 -14.58
CA ASN A 27 10.81 0.46 -15.96
C ASN A 27 12.29 0.56 -16.33
N ASN A 28 12.78 -0.38 -17.14
CA ASN A 28 14.14 -0.34 -17.67
C ASN A 28 14.09 0.11 -19.13
N ASN A 29 14.24 1.41 -19.38
CA ASN A 29 14.26 2.01 -20.71
C ASN A 29 13.05 1.61 -21.59
N GLY A 30 11.85 1.65 -21.02
CA GLY A 30 10.60 1.30 -21.72
C GLY A 30 10.18 -0.17 -21.60
N THR A 31 11.02 -1.03 -21.01
CA THR A 31 10.66 -2.42 -20.71
C THR A 31 10.24 -2.56 -19.25
N LEU A 32 9.00 -2.98 -19.02
CA LEU A 32 8.48 -3.22 -17.68
C LEU A 32 8.89 -4.62 -17.20
N LYS A 33 9.55 -4.67 -16.03
CA LYS A 33 9.94 -5.93 -15.38
C LYS A 33 9.31 -6.01 -13.99
N TRP A 34 8.60 -7.10 -13.72
CA TRP A 34 8.14 -7.44 -12.37
C TRP A 34 9.35 -7.83 -11.52
N ILE A 35 9.59 -7.08 -10.44
CA ILE A 35 10.81 -7.24 -9.62
C ILE A 35 10.52 -7.71 -8.20
N ALA A 36 9.35 -7.38 -7.63
CA ALA A 36 8.94 -7.85 -6.31
C ALA A 36 7.41 -7.92 -6.17
N GLY A 37 6.93 -8.80 -5.28
CA GLY A 37 5.56 -8.74 -4.79
C GLY A 37 4.52 -9.51 -5.60
N SER A 38 4.67 -10.83 -5.69
CA SER A 38 3.61 -11.70 -6.22
C SER A 38 2.69 -12.26 -5.11
N GLY A 39 2.51 -11.55 -4.00
CA GLY A 39 1.72 -12.03 -2.87
C GLY A 39 1.44 -10.99 -1.78
N ASP A 40 0.71 -11.42 -0.74
CA ASP A 40 0.33 -10.59 0.41
C ASP A 40 1.58 -10.11 1.16
N ALA A 41 1.87 -8.81 1.08
CA ALA A 41 2.95 -8.18 1.83
C ALA A 41 2.47 -6.88 2.47
N THR A 42 2.85 -6.67 3.72
CA THR A 42 2.56 -5.41 4.43
C THR A 42 3.60 -4.35 4.09
N ILE A 43 4.88 -4.74 4.01
CA ILE A 43 6.00 -3.89 3.63
C ILE A 43 6.76 -4.59 2.50
N LEU A 44 7.16 -3.84 1.47
CA LEU A 44 7.94 -4.36 0.36
C LEU A 44 8.97 -3.32 -0.09
N GLN A 45 10.14 -3.79 -0.50
CA GLN A 45 11.21 -2.99 -1.11
C GLN A 45 11.95 -3.87 -2.12
N TYR A 46 12.54 -3.25 -3.14
CA TYR A 46 13.46 -3.93 -4.04
C TYR A 46 14.62 -3.01 -4.46
N GLU A 47 15.85 -3.46 -4.22
CA GLU A 47 17.07 -2.68 -4.49
C GLU A 47 16.95 -1.26 -3.92
N ASP A 48 17.18 -0.25 -4.75
CA ASP A 48 17.13 1.17 -4.40
C ASP A 48 15.72 1.77 -4.50
N SER A 49 14.67 0.94 -4.61
CA SER A 49 13.30 1.43 -4.55
C SER A 49 12.98 1.98 -3.16
N ARG A 50 11.94 2.82 -3.10
CA ARG A 50 11.30 3.15 -1.82
C ARG A 50 10.74 1.88 -1.19
N TYR A 51 10.70 1.87 0.13
CA TYR A 51 9.83 0.97 0.87
C TYR A 51 8.39 1.40 0.62
N VAL A 52 7.54 0.46 0.20
CA VAL A 52 6.09 0.65 0.22
C VAL A 52 5.52 -0.06 1.45
N TYR A 53 4.75 0.66 2.25
CA TYR A 53 4.14 0.15 3.47
C TYR A 53 2.63 0.34 3.43
N LEU A 54 1.89 -0.76 3.42
CA LEU A 54 0.43 -0.78 3.59
C LEU A 54 0.06 -0.89 5.05
N ILE A 55 -0.85 -0.02 5.47
CA ILE A 55 -1.32 0.06 6.85
C ILE A 55 -2.83 -0.07 6.84
N LYS A 56 -3.33 -1.11 7.50
CA LYS A 56 -4.76 -1.34 7.68
C LYS A 56 -5.03 -1.48 9.18
N PRO A 57 -5.36 -0.37 9.87
CA PRO A 57 -5.73 -0.42 11.28
C PRO A 57 -6.99 -1.28 11.46
N ASP A 58 -7.05 -2.05 12.54
CA ASP A 58 -8.27 -2.75 12.95
C ASP A 58 -9.29 -1.79 13.56
N ASP A 59 -8.83 -0.65 14.07
CA ASP A 59 -9.66 0.38 14.69
C ASP A 59 -10.37 1.24 13.64
N PRO A 60 -11.72 1.19 13.55
CA PRO A 60 -12.49 1.94 12.58
C PRO A 60 -12.51 3.46 12.84
N GLU A 61 -12.11 3.92 14.03
CA GLU A 61 -12.08 5.34 14.39
C GLU A 61 -10.85 6.07 13.82
N VAL A 62 -9.88 5.33 13.27
CA VAL A 62 -8.70 5.93 12.64
C VAL A 62 -9.09 6.75 11.40
N LYS A 63 -8.79 8.04 11.45
CA LYS A 63 -9.02 9.00 10.35
C LYS A 63 -7.76 9.33 9.58
N GLN A 64 -6.62 9.32 10.26
CA GLN A 64 -5.33 9.63 9.66
C GLN A 64 -4.26 8.70 10.23
N VAL A 65 -3.30 8.37 9.36
CA VAL A 65 -2.08 7.65 9.75
C VAL A 65 -0.92 8.55 9.37
N ASN A 66 0.02 8.72 10.28
CA ASN A 66 1.31 9.32 9.99
C ASN A 66 2.38 8.23 9.99
N VAL A 67 3.35 8.36 9.08
CA VAL A 67 4.56 7.54 9.07
C VAL A 67 5.75 8.49 9.04
N PHE A 68 6.65 8.37 10.02
CA PHE A 68 7.71 9.34 10.28
C PHE A 68 7.15 10.77 10.45
N ASP A 69 6.09 10.91 11.25
CA ASP A 69 5.41 12.19 11.53
C ASP A 69 4.81 12.90 10.29
N VAL A 70 4.77 12.21 9.14
CA VAL A 70 4.19 12.72 7.89
C VAL A 70 2.86 12.02 7.61
N PRO A 71 1.76 12.76 7.36
CA PRO A 71 0.48 12.17 7.00
C PRO A 71 0.58 11.39 5.69
N VAL A 72 0.08 10.16 5.69
CA VAL A 72 0.08 9.29 4.52
C VAL A 72 -1.30 9.19 3.89
N LYS A 73 -1.33 8.85 2.60
CA LYS A 73 -2.57 8.80 1.82
C LYS A 73 -3.43 7.61 2.22
N SER A 74 -4.72 7.84 2.45
CA SER A 74 -5.71 6.77 2.52
C SER A 74 -6.24 6.41 1.14
N VAL A 75 -6.53 5.13 0.93
CA VAL A 75 -7.21 4.60 -0.25
C VAL A 75 -8.39 3.75 0.23
N THR A 76 -9.56 3.99 -0.37
CA THR A 76 -10.74 3.15 -0.16
C THR A 76 -11.06 2.44 -1.46
N TYR A 77 -11.17 1.12 -1.40
CA TYR A 77 -11.61 0.28 -2.50
C TYR A 77 -12.96 -0.34 -2.16
N TYR A 78 -13.87 -0.36 -3.13
CA TYR A 78 -15.17 -1.00 -3.03
C TYR A 78 -15.18 -2.23 -3.93
N HIS A 79 -15.19 -3.41 -3.33
CA HIS A 79 -15.22 -4.68 -4.05
C HIS A 79 -16.64 -5.24 -4.04
N GLN A 80 -17.34 -5.16 -5.17
CA GLN A 80 -18.63 -5.83 -5.32
C GLN A 80 -18.42 -7.35 -5.37
N GLN A 81 -18.99 -8.07 -4.40
CA GLN A 81 -18.87 -9.53 -4.28
C GLN A 81 -20.12 -10.20 -4.85
N THR A 82 -21.28 -9.60 -4.65
CA THR A 82 -22.58 -9.99 -5.22
C THR A 82 -23.37 -8.74 -5.58
N GLU A 83 -24.54 -8.90 -6.21
CA GLU A 83 -25.45 -7.78 -6.47
C GLU A 83 -25.88 -7.02 -5.19
N SER A 84 -25.98 -7.74 -4.06
CA SER A 84 -26.44 -7.18 -2.78
C SER A 84 -25.32 -6.86 -1.78
N TYR A 85 -24.08 -7.27 -2.06
CA TYR A 85 -22.96 -7.12 -1.13
C TYR A 85 -21.74 -6.49 -1.79
N THR A 86 -21.34 -5.33 -1.27
CA THR A 86 -20.08 -4.64 -1.59
C THR A 86 -19.22 -4.58 -0.34
N ARG A 87 -17.99 -5.07 -0.45
CA ARG A 87 -17.00 -5.00 0.60
C ARG A 87 -16.21 -3.70 0.48
N GLU A 88 -16.21 -2.89 1.53
CA GLU A 88 -15.31 -1.74 1.65
C GLU A 88 -13.96 -2.19 2.22
N ILE A 89 -12.88 -1.76 1.57
CA ILE A 89 -11.50 -2.01 2.00
C ILE A 89 -10.78 -0.68 2.04
N LYS A 90 -10.56 -0.17 3.25
CA LYS A 90 -9.79 1.05 3.50
C LYS A 90 -8.39 0.69 3.99
N TYR A 91 -7.38 1.37 3.48
CA TYR A 91 -5.99 1.26 3.93
C TYR A 91 -5.25 2.59 3.73
N TRP A 92 -4.10 2.74 4.38
CA TRP A 92 -3.15 3.82 4.19
C TRP A 92 -1.88 3.27 3.57
N ILE A 93 -1.14 4.13 2.88
CA ILE A 93 0.06 3.73 2.16
C ILE A 93 1.16 4.78 2.25
N ALA A 94 2.33 4.33 2.67
CA ALA A 94 3.54 5.13 2.76
C ALA A 94 4.58 4.68 1.74
N TYR A 95 5.38 5.64 1.26
CA TYR A 95 6.56 5.40 0.44
C TYR A 95 7.76 6.05 1.13
N THR A 96 8.67 5.24 1.68
CA THR A 96 9.73 5.73 2.59
C THR A 96 11.12 5.32 2.11
N GLU A 97 12.14 6.12 2.47
CA GLU A 97 13.56 5.81 2.16
C GLU A 97 14.14 4.67 3.00
N LYS A 98 13.56 4.46 4.18
CA LYS A 98 14.00 3.46 5.16
C LYS A 98 12.81 2.65 5.62
N GLU A 99 13.08 1.43 6.05
CA GLU A 99 12.04 0.53 6.54
C GLU A 99 11.30 1.16 7.73
N PRO A 100 9.97 1.30 7.65
CA PRO A 100 9.19 1.85 8.75
C PRO A 100 9.04 0.81 9.87
N ALA A 101 9.54 1.13 11.05
CA ALA A 101 9.25 0.37 12.27
C ALA A 101 7.87 0.74 12.84
N PRO A 102 7.21 -0.13 13.63
CA PRO A 102 5.93 0.20 14.25
C PRO A 102 5.95 1.48 15.10
N SER A 103 7.09 1.82 15.70
CA SER A 103 7.25 3.01 16.54
C SER A 103 7.18 4.34 15.78
N VAL A 104 7.27 4.32 14.45
CA VAL A 104 7.18 5.52 13.60
C VAL A 104 5.82 5.67 12.95
N VAL A 105 4.86 4.82 13.33
CA VAL A 105 3.48 4.85 12.86
C VAL A 105 2.60 5.44 13.96
N GLU A 106 1.90 6.52 13.63
CA GLU A 106 0.95 7.18 14.51
C GLU A 106 -0.46 7.08 13.92
N TYR A 107 -1.42 6.73 14.77
CA TYR A 107 -2.84 6.65 14.42
C TYR A 107 -3.60 7.80 15.06
N ILE A 108 -4.16 8.69 14.24
CA ILE A 108 -4.98 9.80 14.71
C ILE A 108 -6.45 9.40 14.60
N LYS A 109 -7.13 9.48 15.75
CA LYS A 109 -8.55 9.17 15.92
C LYS A 109 -9.36 10.45 16.11
N ASN A 110 -10.68 10.32 16.04
CA ASN A 110 -11.62 11.35 16.46
C ASN A 110 -11.63 11.53 17.98
#